data_AF-A0A9N9D1Z4-F1
#
_entry.id   AF-A0A9N9D1Z4-F1
#
_cell.length_a   1.000
_cell.length_b   1.000
_cell.length_c   1.000
_cell.angle_alpha   90.00
_cell.angle_beta   90.00
_cell.angle_gamma   90.00
#
_symmetry.space_group_name_H-M   'P 1'
#
loop_
_entity.id
_entity.type
_entity.pdbx_description
1 polymer ?
#
loop_
_entity_poly.entity_id
_entity_poly.type
_entity_poly.pdbx_seq_one_letter_code
_entity_poly.pdbx_strand_id
1 'polypeptide(L)'
;MSLNKDKEKRNNSQDEKNASISNLESAKCALGSLGVVGDAVQPYLPLFSTVTIIISEINNVYANAKYNKKICNSLMDRVNIAELSIRNLERRKKENEKNFRDEGYYLAFHRFIEVMKNIKQFIGNVSTLSGFKKYFHANSIKEKFESLTSEFEFAMNNLHFTTTLRNDDQRRIDQESLSSDLKEMEEFLSTIGENVIDSNQQVNTVLTEIRIIKNQLT
;
A
#
# COMPACT_ATOMS: atom_id res chain seq x y z
N MET A 1 4.43 33.41 -10.66
CA MET A 1 4.63 32.00 -10.30
C MET A 1 3.34 31.15 -10.32
N SER A 2 2.14 31.75 -10.51
CA SER A 2 0.85 31.03 -10.44
C SER A 2 0.42 30.29 -11.72
N LEU A 3 0.94 30.65 -12.90
CA LEU A 3 0.50 30.08 -14.19
C LEU A 3 0.96 28.64 -14.45
N ASN A 4 2.01 28.14 -13.76
CA ASN A 4 2.48 26.77 -13.93
C ASN A 4 1.70 25.75 -13.10
N LYS A 5 1.23 26.12 -11.89
CA LYS A 5 0.44 25.22 -11.03
C LYS A 5 -0.94 24.88 -11.63
N ASP A 6 -1.55 25.83 -12.34
CA ASP A 6 -2.87 25.62 -12.95
C ASP A 6 -2.81 24.75 -14.22
N LYS A 7 -1.69 24.79 -14.96
CA LYS A 7 -1.45 23.89 -16.11
C LYS A 7 -1.15 22.46 -15.65
N GLU A 8 -0.36 22.30 -14.59
CA GLU A 8 -0.02 20.99 -14.01
C GLU A 8 -1.25 20.31 -13.39
N LYS A 9 -2.11 21.05 -12.68
CA LYS A 9 -3.41 20.54 -12.19
C LYS A 9 -4.37 20.15 -13.33
N ARG A 10 -4.43 20.91 -14.42
CA ARG A 10 -5.29 20.58 -15.57
C ARG A 10 -4.84 19.32 -16.29
N ASN A 11 -3.54 19.17 -16.51
CA ASN A 11 -2.98 17.99 -17.16
C ASN A 11 -3.22 16.73 -16.30
N ASN A 12 -2.95 16.79 -14.99
CA ASN A 12 -3.16 15.65 -14.09
C ASN A 12 -4.65 15.22 -14.05
N SER A 13 -5.58 16.19 -14.09
CA SER A 13 -7.02 15.91 -14.12
C SER A 13 -7.51 15.32 -15.45
N GLN A 14 -6.87 15.65 -16.57
CA GLN A 14 -7.19 15.06 -17.88
C GLN A 14 -6.65 13.63 -17.99
N ASP A 15 -5.46 13.37 -17.46
CA ASP A 15 -4.85 12.04 -17.44
C ASP A 15 -5.63 11.06 -16.54
N GLU A 16 -6.07 11.50 -15.36
CA GLU A 16 -6.96 10.72 -14.48
C GLU A 16 -8.30 10.37 -15.15
N LYS A 17 -8.88 11.33 -15.89
CA LYS A 17 -10.13 11.09 -16.64
C LYS A 17 -9.93 10.10 -17.79
N ASN A 18 -8.85 10.23 -18.55
CA ASN A 18 -8.55 9.33 -19.67
C ASN A 18 -8.27 7.90 -19.18
N ALA A 19 -7.52 7.75 -18.08
CA ALA A 19 -7.30 6.46 -17.44
C ALA A 19 -8.61 5.85 -16.92
N SER A 20 -9.49 6.67 -16.34
CA SER A 20 -10.81 6.22 -15.87
C SER A 20 -11.70 5.72 -17.02
N ILE A 21 -11.70 6.40 -18.17
CA ILE A 21 -12.46 6.01 -19.36
C ILE A 21 -11.91 4.71 -19.96
N SER A 22 -10.59 4.59 -20.11
CA SER A 22 -9.94 3.39 -20.63
C SER A 22 -10.23 2.15 -19.76
N ASN A 23 -10.22 2.33 -18.44
CA ASN A 23 -10.53 1.24 -17.51
C ASN A 23 -12.01 0.82 -17.60
N LEU A 24 -12.93 1.77 -17.78
CA LEU A 24 -14.35 1.48 -17.94
C LEU A 24 -14.65 0.66 -19.21
N GLU A 25 -14.07 1.04 -20.35
CA GLU A 25 -14.24 0.27 -21.59
C GLU A 25 -13.61 -1.13 -21.49
N SER A 26 -12.47 -1.25 -20.81
CA SER A 26 -11.86 -2.55 -20.52
C SER A 26 -12.74 -3.44 -19.63
N ALA A 27 -13.40 -2.84 -18.61
CA ALA A 27 -14.34 -3.53 -17.75
C ALA A 27 -15.58 -4.03 -18.53
N LYS A 28 -16.14 -3.17 -19.39
CA LYS A 28 -17.24 -3.53 -20.30
C LYS A 28 -16.86 -4.66 -21.25
N CYS A 29 -15.67 -4.63 -21.83
CA CYS A 29 -15.20 -5.73 -22.68
C CYS A 29 -15.07 -7.04 -21.89
N ALA A 30 -14.49 -6.99 -20.68
CA ALA A 30 -14.32 -8.17 -19.83
C ALA A 30 -15.67 -8.78 -19.37
N LEU A 31 -16.68 -7.94 -19.14
CA LEU A 31 -18.01 -8.38 -18.72
C LEU A 31 -18.95 -8.70 -19.90
N GLY A 32 -18.76 -8.05 -21.05
CA GLY A 32 -19.59 -8.20 -22.26
C GLY A 32 -19.48 -9.57 -22.94
N SER A 33 -18.46 -10.37 -22.59
CA SER A 33 -18.34 -11.78 -23.02
C SER A 33 -19.19 -12.77 -22.20
N LEU A 34 -19.89 -12.32 -21.15
CA LEU A 34 -20.77 -13.17 -20.35
C LEU A 34 -22.09 -13.40 -21.10
N GLY A 35 -22.13 -14.46 -21.92
CA GLY A 35 -23.38 -14.96 -22.51
C GLY A 35 -24.42 -15.29 -21.43
N VAL A 36 -25.71 -15.28 -21.82
CA VAL A 36 -26.90 -15.33 -20.94
C VAL A 36 -26.93 -16.49 -19.92
N VAL A 37 -26.05 -17.49 -20.04
CA VAL A 37 -25.79 -18.47 -18.97
C VAL A 37 -24.28 -18.75 -18.93
N GLY A 38 -23.58 -18.15 -17.98
CA GLY A 38 -22.14 -18.36 -17.78
C GLY A 38 -21.66 -17.63 -16.53
N ASP A 39 -21.02 -18.36 -15.63
CA ASP A 39 -20.58 -17.96 -14.28
C ASP A 39 -19.94 -16.56 -14.24
N ALA A 40 -20.66 -15.55 -13.74
CA ALA A 40 -20.23 -14.14 -13.74
C ALA A 40 -18.90 -13.91 -13.01
N VAL A 41 -18.44 -14.85 -12.19
CA VAL A 41 -17.15 -14.79 -11.50
C VAL A 41 -15.95 -15.03 -12.41
N GLN A 42 -16.12 -15.59 -13.61
CA GLN A 42 -14.98 -16.02 -14.46
C GLN A 42 -13.96 -14.90 -14.71
N PRO A 43 -14.36 -13.64 -15.03
CA PRO A 43 -13.43 -12.51 -15.19
C PRO A 43 -12.66 -12.14 -13.91
N TYR A 44 -13.13 -12.56 -12.73
CA TYR A 44 -12.52 -12.27 -11.44
C TYR A 44 -11.54 -13.35 -10.98
N LEU A 45 -11.59 -14.58 -11.52
CA LEU A 45 -10.67 -15.66 -11.09
C LEU A 45 -9.17 -15.29 -11.25
N PRO A 46 -8.74 -14.66 -12.36
CA PRO A 46 -7.37 -14.16 -12.48
C PRO A 46 -7.06 -13.04 -11.48
N LEU A 47 -8.05 -12.21 -11.14
CA LEU A 47 -7.89 -11.13 -10.18
C LEU A 47 -7.71 -11.68 -8.75
N PHE A 48 -8.46 -12.72 -8.36
CA PHE A 48 -8.28 -13.40 -7.07
C PHE A 48 -6.88 -13.99 -6.96
N SER A 49 -6.43 -14.67 -8.01
CA SER A 49 -5.07 -15.23 -8.08
C SER A 49 -4.01 -14.14 -7.96
N THR A 50 -4.21 -12.99 -8.60
CA THR A 50 -3.31 -11.83 -8.50
C THR A 50 -3.22 -11.32 -7.06
N VAL A 51 -4.35 -11.18 -6.35
CA VAL A 51 -4.34 -10.76 -4.95
C VAL A 51 -3.62 -11.79 -4.06
N THR A 52 -3.88 -13.08 -4.23
CA THR A 52 -3.22 -14.17 -3.48
C THR A 52 -1.70 -14.16 -3.68
N ILE A 53 -1.23 -13.88 -4.91
CA ILE A 53 0.20 -13.72 -5.21
C ILE A 53 0.76 -12.50 -4.47
N ILE A 54 0.10 -11.34 -4.55
CA ILE A 54 0.54 -10.12 -3.87
C ILE A 54 0.64 -10.32 -2.36
N ILE A 55 -0.36 -10.97 -1.74
CA ILE A 55 -0.34 -11.29 -0.30
C ILE A 55 0.88 -12.17 0.04
N SER A 56 1.15 -13.18 -0.77
CA SER A 56 2.31 -14.07 -0.59
C SER A 56 3.63 -13.29 -0.69
N GLU A 57 3.72 -12.37 -1.64
CA GLU A 57 4.89 -11.48 -1.78
C GLU A 57 5.03 -10.52 -0.60
N ILE A 58 3.92 -9.96 -0.10
CA ILE A 58 3.92 -9.12 1.11
C ILE A 58 4.46 -9.90 2.31
N ASN A 59 3.97 -11.12 2.53
CA ASN A 59 4.44 -11.99 3.61
C ASN A 59 5.96 -12.23 3.52
N ASN A 60 6.49 -12.44 2.32
CA ASN A 60 7.94 -12.61 2.12
C ASN A 60 8.72 -11.33 2.44
N VAL A 61 8.24 -10.17 2.00
CA VAL A 61 8.88 -8.87 2.33
C VAL A 61 8.85 -8.64 3.84
N TYR A 62 7.71 -8.87 4.47
CA TYR A 62 7.50 -8.70 5.91
C TYR A 62 8.39 -9.64 6.75
N ALA A 63 8.56 -10.90 6.34
CA ALA A 63 9.44 -11.85 7.03
C ALA A 63 10.90 -11.37 7.13
N ASN A 64 11.32 -10.52 6.20
CA ASN A 64 12.67 -9.95 6.15
C ASN A 64 12.76 -8.55 6.79
N ALA A 65 11.67 -8.05 7.41
CA ALA A 65 11.61 -6.72 7.97
C ALA A 65 12.50 -6.56 9.21
N LYS A 66 13.39 -5.57 9.19
CA LYS A 66 14.32 -5.28 10.28
C LYS A 66 13.93 -4.03 11.07
N TYR A 67 13.30 -3.07 10.41
CA TYR A 67 12.94 -1.76 10.95
C TYR A 67 11.44 -1.50 10.80
N ASN A 68 10.95 -0.46 11.48
CA ASN A 68 9.56 0.00 11.39
C ASN A 68 8.55 -1.15 11.52
N LYS A 69 8.83 -2.05 12.47
CA LYS A 69 8.08 -3.31 12.59
C LYS A 69 6.64 -3.05 13.01
N LYS A 70 6.35 -2.01 13.78
CA LYS A 70 4.97 -1.72 14.24
C LYS A 70 4.12 -1.17 13.10
N ILE A 71 4.68 -0.28 12.28
CA ILE A 71 4.08 0.18 11.02
C ILE A 71 3.84 -1.02 10.09
N CYS A 72 4.83 -1.91 9.94
CA CYS A 72 4.68 -3.11 9.14
C CYS A 72 3.58 -4.04 9.69
N ASN A 73 3.49 -4.23 11.02
CA ASN A 73 2.45 -5.04 11.66
C ASN A 73 1.05 -4.47 11.40
N SER A 74 0.88 -3.15 11.55
CA SER A 74 -0.40 -2.48 11.29
C SER A 74 -0.86 -2.65 9.82
N LEU A 75 0.06 -2.67 8.86
CA LEU A 75 -0.27 -2.96 7.47
C LEU A 75 -0.55 -4.46 7.26
N MET A 76 0.13 -5.35 7.99
CA MET A 76 -0.16 -6.79 7.96
C MET A 76 -1.55 -7.13 8.50
N ASP A 77 -2.04 -6.42 9.53
CA ASP A 77 -3.42 -6.58 10.01
C ASP A 77 -4.43 -6.39 8.86
N ARG A 78 -4.20 -5.36 8.04
CA ARG A 78 -5.03 -5.09 6.84
C ARG A 78 -4.87 -6.16 5.77
N VAL A 79 -3.65 -6.62 5.51
CA VAL A 79 -3.37 -7.69 4.54
C VAL A 79 -4.08 -8.99 4.95
N ASN A 80 -4.12 -9.32 6.23
CA ASN A 80 -4.82 -10.50 6.75
C ASN A 80 -6.35 -10.40 6.53
N ILE A 81 -6.91 -9.19 6.66
CA ILE A 81 -8.35 -8.96 6.42
C ILE A 81 -8.68 -9.04 4.93
N ALA A 82 -7.81 -8.49 4.08
CA ALA A 82 -7.90 -8.64 2.64
C ALA A 82 -7.88 -10.13 2.26
N GLU A 83 -6.95 -10.92 2.80
CA GLU A 83 -6.89 -12.37 2.57
C GLU A 83 -8.18 -13.06 2.99
N LEU A 84 -8.66 -12.79 4.20
CA LEU A 84 -9.91 -13.36 4.70
C LEU A 84 -11.11 -13.00 3.80
N SER A 85 -11.14 -11.75 3.29
CA SER A 85 -12.21 -11.26 2.42
C SER A 85 -12.19 -11.96 1.07
N ILE A 86 -11.02 -12.15 0.46
CA ILE A 86 -10.87 -12.92 -0.78
C ILE A 86 -11.32 -14.38 -0.58
N ARG A 87 -10.86 -15.05 0.48
CA ARG A 87 -11.29 -16.43 0.77
C ARG A 87 -12.81 -16.52 0.98
N ASN A 88 -13.41 -15.53 1.63
CA ASN A 88 -14.86 -15.47 1.80
C ASN A 88 -15.59 -15.26 0.47
N LEU A 89 -15.10 -14.36 -0.39
CA LEU A 89 -15.66 -14.11 -1.71
C LEU A 89 -15.55 -15.35 -2.61
N GLU A 90 -14.42 -16.05 -2.57
CA GLU A 90 -14.20 -17.30 -3.31
C GLU A 90 -15.12 -18.44 -2.84
N ARG A 91 -15.40 -18.51 -1.54
CA ARG A 91 -16.33 -19.50 -0.99
C ARG A 91 -17.79 -19.17 -1.32
N ARG A 92 -18.12 -17.87 -1.40
CA ARG A 92 -19.50 -17.36 -1.55
C ARG A 92 -19.76 -16.74 -2.92
N LYS A 93 -19.23 -17.37 -3.99
CA LYS A 93 -19.32 -16.82 -5.35
C LYS A 93 -20.78 -16.68 -5.81
N LYS A 94 -21.63 -17.65 -5.49
CA LYS A 94 -23.05 -17.64 -5.89
C LYS A 94 -23.80 -16.50 -5.22
N GLU A 95 -23.55 -16.26 -3.93
CA GLU A 95 -24.17 -15.19 -3.16
C GLU A 95 -23.71 -13.79 -3.63
N ASN A 96 -22.55 -13.70 -4.28
CA ASN A 96 -21.99 -12.46 -4.81
C ASN A 96 -22.20 -12.29 -6.32
N GLU A 97 -22.98 -13.16 -6.98
CA GLU A 97 -23.15 -13.14 -8.44
C GLU A 97 -23.60 -11.77 -8.97
N LYS A 98 -24.51 -11.09 -8.26
CA LYS A 98 -24.98 -9.75 -8.63
C LYS A 98 -23.83 -8.74 -8.69
N ASN A 99 -22.87 -8.81 -7.77
CA ASN A 99 -21.72 -7.92 -7.73
C ASN A 99 -20.77 -8.22 -8.91
N PHE A 100 -20.59 -9.48 -9.29
CA PHE A 100 -19.74 -9.84 -10.43
C PHE A 100 -20.30 -9.39 -11.79
N ARG A 101 -21.57 -9.00 -11.85
CA ARG A 101 -22.19 -8.42 -13.04
C ARG A 101 -22.09 -6.89 -13.08
N ASP A 102 -21.56 -6.27 -12.03
CA ASP A 102 -21.45 -4.82 -11.91
C ASP A 102 -20.08 -4.33 -12.40
N GLU A 103 -20.09 -3.44 -13.38
CA GLU A 103 -18.87 -2.81 -13.93
C GLU A 103 -18.10 -2.03 -12.87
N GLY A 104 -18.81 -1.35 -11.96
CA GLY A 104 -18.21 -0.60 -10.86
C GLY A 104 -17.45 -1.52 -9.89
N TYR A 105 -18.00 -2.70 -9.60
CA TYR A 105 -17.39 -3.72 -8.77
C TYR A 105 -16.11 -4.28 -9.40
N TYR A 106 -16.11 -4.49 -10.72
CA TYR A 106 -14.91 -4.89 -11.46
C TYR A 106 -13.80 -3.84 -11.35
N LEU A 107 -14.15 -2.56 -11.55
CA LEU A 107 -13.21 -1.44 -11.41
C LEU A 107 -12.70 -1.28 -9.96
N ALA A 108 -13.58 -1.46 -8.97
CA ALA A 108 -13.21 -1.46 -7.56
C ALA A 108 -12.17 -2.55 -7.24
N PHE A 109 -12.29 -3.72 -7.88
CA PHE A 109 -11.35 -4.82 -7.69
C PHE A 109 -9.95 -4.50 -8.23
N HIS A 110 -9.86 -3.86 -9.40
CA HIS A 110 -8.57 -3.39 -9.92
C HIS A 110 -7.94 -2.32 -9.02
N ARG A 111 -8.74 -1.39 -8.50
CA ARG A 111 -8.25 -0.40 -7.52
C ARG A 111 -7.72 -1.07 -6.25
N PHE A 112 -8.42 -2.08 -5.75
CA PHE A 112 -7.98 -2.87 -4.61
C PHE A 112 -6.64 -3.57 -4.86
N ILE A 113 -6.45 -4.16 -6.05
CA ILE A 113 -5.15 -4.74 -6.45
C ILE A 113 -4.03 -3.68 -6.41
N GLU A 114 -4.27 -2.48 -6.93
CA GLU A 114 -3.28 -1.39 -6.91
C GLU A 114 -2.93 -0.97 -5.47
N VAL A 115 -3.93 -0.86 -4.58
CA VAL A 115 -3.67 -0.58 -3.16
C VAL A 115 -2.82 -1.67 -2.51
N MET A 116 -3.11 -2.95 -2.77
CA MET A 116 -2.31 -4.07 -2.24
C MET A 116 -0.86 -4.03 -2.76
N LYS A 117 -0.64 -3.67 -4.03
CA LYS A 117 0.71 -3.46 -4.58
C LYS A 117 1.44 -2.31 -3.89
N ASN A 118 0.73 -1.20 -3.63
CA ASN A 118 1.30 -0.04 -2.96
C ASN A 118 1.67 -0.35 -1.50
N ILE A 119 0.84 -1.14 -0.79
CA ILE A 119 1.16 -1.65 0.54
C ILE A 119 2.43 -2.50 0.50
N LYS A 120 2.53 -3.47 -0.42
CA LYS A 120 3.73 -4.28 -0.61
C LYS A 120 4.99 -3.43 -0.78
N GLN A 121 4.92 -2.46 -1.69
CA GLN A 121 6.04 -1.58 -1.99
C GLN A 121 6.42 -0.73 -0.77
N PHE A 122 5.44 -0.21 -0.04
CA PHE A 122 5.69 0.60 1.14
C PHE A 122 6.33 -0.22 2.26
N ILE A 123 5.81 -1.40 2.59
CA ILE A 123 6.41 -2.32 3.57
C ILE A 123 7.88 -2.59 3.18
N GLY A 124 8.16 -2.91 1.92
CA GLY A 124 9.55 -3.12 1.47
C GLY A 124 10.45 -1.90 1.63
N ASN A 125 9.91 -0.70 1.38
CA ASN A 125 10.66 0.53 1.53
C ASN A 125 10.80 0.99 2.99
N VAL A 126 9.93 0.63 3.94
CA VAL A 126 10.10 1.08 5.34
C VAL A 126 10.78 0.04 6.21
N SER A 127 10.85 -1.21 5.77
CA SER A 127 11.39 -2.33 6.55
C SER A 127 12.90 -2.55 6.41
N THR A 128 13.57 -1.81 5.51
CA THR A 128 14.99 -1.98 5.15
C THR A 128 15.79 -0.70 5.34
N LEU A 129 17.11 -0.83 5.52
CA LEU A 129 18.01 0.33 5.69
C LEU A 129 18.14 1.17 4.42
N SER A 130 18.13 0.55 3.23
CA SER A 130 18.02 1.27 1.95
C SER A 130 16.72 2.06 1.85
N GLY A 131 15.69 1.58 2.53
CA GLY A 131 14.42 2.24 2.71
C GLY A 131 14.47 3.54 3.52
N PHE A 132 15.24 3.56 4.60
CA PHE A 132 15.53 4.77 5.38
C PHE A 132 16.14 5.87 4.51
N LYS A 133 16.94 5.51 3.49
CA LYS A 133 17.46 6.46 2.48
C LYS A 133 16.37 7.04 1.58
N LYS A 134 15.27 6.31 1.35
CA LYS A 134 14.18 6.79 0.50
C LYS A 134 13.23 7.71 1.27
N TYR A 135 13.14 7.53 2.59
CA TYR A 135 12.31 8.32 3.48
C TYR A 135 13.16 9.09 4.49
N PHE A 136 13.90 10.09 4.00
CA PHE A 136 14.73 10.95 4.85
C PHE A 136 13.93 11.79 5.86
N HIS A 137 12.60 11.81 5.75
CA HIS A 137 11.73 12.59 6.62
C HIS A 137 10.61 11.70 7.19
N ALA A 138 10.51 11.67 8.51
CA ALA A 138 9.46 10.99 9.26
C ALA A 138 8.05 11.38 8.77
N ASN A 139 7.86 12.65 8.40
CA ASN A 139 6.60 13.12 7.80
C ASN A 139 6.24 12.38 6.51
N SER A 140 7.19 12.03 5.65
CA SER A 140 6.91 11.31 4.41
C SER A 140 6.45 9.87 4.66
N ILE A 141 6.95 9.22 5.71
CA ILE A 141 6.48 7.89 6.14
C ILE A 141 5.06 8.01 6.68
N LYS A 142 4.82 8.99 7.56
CA LYS A 142 3.50 9.26 8.15
C LYS A 142 2.43 9.51 7.09
N GLU A 143 2.66 10.49 6.22
CA GLU A 143 1.70 10.86 5.19
C GLU A 143 1.40 9.68 4.26
N LYS A 144 2.43 8.92 3.86
CA LYS A 144 2.22 7.78 2.98
C LYS A 144 1.47 6.64 3.69
N PHE A 145 1.78 6.37 4.95
CA PHE A 145 1.08 5.38 5.74
C PHE A 145 -0.41 5.76 5.91
N GLU A 146 -0.71 7.00 6.29
CA GLU A 146 -2.09 7.51 6.43
C GLU A 146 -2.87 7.47 5.12
N SER A 147 -2.23 7.82 3.99
CA SER A 147 -2.83 7.68 2.65
C SER A 147 -3.15 6.22 2.33
N LEU A 148 -2.21 5.29 2.57
CA LEU A 148 -2.40 3.87 2.27
C LEU A 148 -3.49 3.22 3.11
N THR A 149 -3.57 3.54 4.40
CA THR A 149 -4.63 3.00 5.27
C THR A 149 -6.00 3.51 4.85
N SER A 150 -6.12 4.79 4.47
CA SER A 150 -7.35 5.36 3.94
C SER A 150 -7.75 4.78 2.58
N GLU A 151 -6.81 4.63 1.65
CA GLU A 151 -7.04 4.01 0.34
C GLU A 151 -7.49 2.56 0.47
N PHE A 152 -6.90 1.82 1.41
CA PHE A 152 -7.28 0.44 1.72
C PHE A 152 -8.72 0.36 2.24
N GLU A 153 -9.07 1.17 3.25
CA GLU A 153 -10.43 1.20 3.79
C GLU A 153 -11.46 1.56 2.72
N PHE A 154 -11.14 2.54 1.87
CA PHE A 154 -11.99 2.91 0.75
C PHE A 154 -12.16 1.77 -0.27
N ALA A 155 -11.08 1.06 -0.61
CA ALA A 155 -11.13 -0.09 -1.53
C ALA A 155 -11.97 -1.25 -0.95
N MET A 156 -11.78 -1.58 0.33
CA MET A 156 -12.56 -2.61 1.03
C MET A 156 -14.06 -2.27 1.07
N ASN A 157 -14.39 -1.01 1.32
CA ASN A 157 -15.76 -0.52 1.35
C ASN A 157 -16.43 -0.62 -0.03
N ASN A 158 -15.74 -0.23 -1.11
CA ASN A 158 -16.28 -0.34 -2.48
C ASN A 158 -16.51 -1.80 -2.92
N LEU A 159 -15.76 -2.74 -2.35
CA LEU A 159 -15.95 -4.18 -2.58
C LEU A 159 -16.96 -4.83 -1.64
N HIS A 160 -17.60 -4.03 -0.78
CA HIS A 160 -18.56 -4.47 0.23
C HIS A 160 -17.98 -5.55 1.16
N PHE A 161 -16.66 -5.55 1.36
CA PHE A 161 -16.01 -6.50 2.26
C PHE A 161 -16.31 -6.13 3.71
N THR A 162 -16.81 -7.09 4.47
CA THR A 162 -17.06 -6.90 5.90
C THR A 162 -15.74 -6.77 6.65
N THR A 163 -15.46 -5.61 7.22
CA THR A 163 -14.29 -5.40 8.08
C THR A 163 -14.64 -5.81 9.51
N THR A 164 -14.00 -6.84 10.04
CA THR A 164 -14.14 -7.23 11.47
C THR A 164 -13.39 -6.31 12.42
N LEU A 165 -12.56 -5.41 11.90
CA LEU A 165 -11.95 -4.36 12.70
C LEU A 165 -13.01 -3.32 13.07
N ARG A 166 -13.09 -2.99 14.37
CA ARG A 166 -13.61 -1.69 14.76
C ARG A 166 -12.61 -0.67 14.24
N ASN A 167 -13.00 0.10 13.22
CA ASN A 167 -12.13 1.09 12.59
C ASN A 167 -11.42 1.99 13.62
N ASP A 168 -12.07 2.33 14.73
CA ASP A 168 -11.49 3.15 15.79
C ASP A 168 -10.35 2.45 16.55
N ASP A 169 -10.45 1.14 16.83
CA ASP A 169 -9.40 0.39 17.52
C ASP A 169 -8.16 0.24 16.63
N GLN A 170 -8.35 -0.06 15.35
CA GLN A 170 -7.24 -0.14 14.40
C GLN A 170 -6.57 1.23 14.23
N ARG A 171 -7.34 2.31 14.10
CA ARG A 171 -6.77 3.67 13.97
C ARG A 171 -5.95 4.07 15.19
N ARG A 172 -6.31 3.64 16.40
CA ARG A 172 -5.47 3.84 17.59
C ARG A 172 -4.17 3.06 17.48
N ILE A 173 -4.24 1.77 17.15
CA ILE A 173 -3.05 0.91 16.98
C ILE A 173 -2.10 1.50 15.92
N ASP A 174 -2.66 2.01 14.83
CA ASP A 174 -1.93 2.64 13.75
C ASP A 174 -1.17 3.89 14.23
N GLN A 175 -1.85 4.76 14.97
CA GLN A 175 -1.26 6.00 15.48
C GLN A 175 -0.14 5.70 16.50
N GLU A 176 -0.36 4.72 17.38
CA GLU A 176 0.64 4.27 18.35
C GLU A 176 1.86 3.64 17.65
N SER A 177 1.60 2.79 16.66
CA SER A 177 2.64 2.12 15.86
C SER A 177 3.49 3.12 15.09
N LEU A 178 2.83 4.06 14.41
CA LEU A 178 3.48 5.10 13.64
C LEU A 178 4.33 6.02 14.53
N SER A 179 3.74 6.54 15.61
CA SER A 179 4.45 7.41 16.56
C SER A 179 5.69 6.71 17.14
N SER A 180 5.55 5.44 17.53
CA SER A 180 6.66 4.70 18.11
C SER A 180 7.78 4.42 17.12
N ASP A 181 7.48 3.96 15.91
CA ASP A 181 8.50 3.61 14.93
C ASP A 181 9.22 4.85 14.39
N LEU A 182 8.50 5.97 14.21
CA LEU A 182 9.11 7.23 13.81
C LEU A 182 10.08 7.76 14.89
N LYS A 183 9.71 7.64 16.17
CA LYS A 183 10.59 8.03 17.27
C LYS A 183 11.84 7.15 17.33
N GLU A 184 11.70 5.83 17.19
CA GLU A 184 12.84 4.89 17.16
C GLU A 184 13.77 5.20 15.98
N MET A 185 13.20 5.53 14.81
CA MET A 185 13.97 5.97 13.65
C MET A 185 14.74 7.26 13.91
N GLU A 186 14.12 8.28 14.52
CA GLU A 186 14.79 9.54 14.87
C GLU A 186 15.93 9.32 15.87
N GLU A 187 15.71 8.53 16.92
CA GLU A 187 16.71 8.17 17.93
C GLU A 187 17.90 7.42 17.30
N PHE A 188 17.63 6.47 16.40
CA PHE A 188 18.66 5.73 15.66
C PHE A 188 19.52 6.66 14.79
N LEU A 189 18.90 7.58 14.06
CA LEU A 189 19.61 8.53 13.21
C LEU A 189 20.45 9.52 14.04
N SER A 190 19.94 9.98 15.19
CA SER A 190 20.69 10.87 16.10
C SER A 190 21.92 10.16 16.68
N THR A 191 21.74 8.93 17.16
CA THR A 191 22.82 8.13 17.77
C THR A 191 23.96 7.88 16.79
N ILE A 192 23.65 7.62 15.51
CA ILE A 192 24.69 7.45 14.49
C ILE A 192 25.35 8.78 14.15
N GLY A 193 24.57 9.86 14.11
CA GLY A 193 25.07 11.22 13.89
C GLY A 193 26.13 11.63 14.92
N GLU A 194 25.94 11.26 16.19
CA GLU A 194 26.86 11.54 17.30
C GLU A 194 28.10 10.63 17.27
N ASN A 195 27.94 9.31 17.10
CA ASN A 195 29.05 8.35 17.12
C ASN A 195 30.01 8.46 15.91
N VAL A 196 29.51 8.93 14.74
CA VAL A 196 30.35 9.18 13.55
C VAL A 196 31.27 10.40 13.73
N ILE A 197 30.93 11.34 14.62
CA ILE A 197 31.76 12.52 14.89
C ILE A 197 32.95 12.16 15.81
N ASP A 198 32.79 11.13 16.64
CA ASP A 198 33.79 10.75 17.67
C ASP A 198 34.84 9.74 17.15
N SER A 199 34.52 8.92 16.14
CA SER A 199 35.38 7.80 15.73
C SER A 199 36.12 8.03 14.41
N ASN A 200 37.32 8.60 14.49
CA ASN A 200 38.32 8.67 13.41
C ASN A 200 38.96 7.30 13.05
N GLN A 201 38.30 6.17 13.28
CA GLN A 201 38.89 4.85 12.99
C GLN A 201 37.89 3.82 12.43
N GLN A 202 38.31 3.24 11.30
CA GLN A 202 37.77 2.10 10.56
C GLN A 202 36.26 2.11 10.27
N VAL A 203 35.94 2.71 9.13
CA VAL A 203 34.60 2.91 8.60
C VAL A 203 33.99 1.57 8.15
N ASN A 204 32.98 1.10 8.88
CA ASN A 204 32.10 0.01 8.44
C ASN A 204 31.28 0.48 7.22
N THR A 205 30.99 -0.39 6.24
CA THR A 205 30.33 -0.02 4.97
C THR A 205 28.98 0.68 5.19
N VAL A 206 28.26 0.30 6.26
CA VAL A 206 27.04 0.95 6.75
C VAL A 206 27.27 2.42 7.13
N LEU A 207 28.39 2.75 7.77
CA LEU A 207 28.75 4.12 8.16
C LEU A 207 29.13 4.98 6.94
N THR A 208 29.75 4.39 5.92
CA THR A 208 30.07 5.09 4.67
C THR A 208 28.80 5.51 3.94
N GLU A 209 27.86 4.58 3.84
CA GLU A 209 26.56 4.82 3.21
C GLU A 209 25.73 5.88 3.96
N ILE A 210 25.84 5.94 5.28
CA ILE A 210 25.15 6.94 6.11
C ILE A 210 25.85 8.31 6.08
N ARG A 211 27.17 8.36 5.90
CA ARG A 211 27.89 9.63 5.70
C ARG A 211 27.45 10.34 4.41
N ILE A 212 27.19 9.57 3.35
CA ILE A 212 26.66 10.08 2.08
C ILE A 212 25.26 10.68 2.27
N ILE A 213 24.41 10.02 3.08
CA ILE A 213 23.08 10.51 3.44
C ILE A 213 23.14 11.87 4.15
N LYS A 214 24.04 12.03 5.13
CA LYS A 214 24.12 13.26 5.92
C LYS A 214 24.49 14.47 5.07
N ASN A 215 25.40 14.31 4.12
CA ASN A 215 25.82 15.41 3.23
C ASN A 215 24.74 15.86 2.24
N GLN A 216 23.63 15.12 2.13
CA GLN A 216 22.45 15.49 1.34
C GLN A 216 21.37 16.19 2.18
N LEU A 217 21.56 16.28 3.52
CA LEU A 217 20.65 16.95 4.46
C LEU A 217 21.06 18.40 4.78
N THR A 218 22.26 18.84 4.36
CA THR A 218 22.75 20.24 4.43
C THR A 218 22.63 20.92 3.09
#